data_AF-A0A3N7HX58-F1
#
_entry.id   AF-A0A3N7HX58-F1
#
_cell.length_a   1.000
_cell.length_b   1.000
_cell.length_c   1.000
_cell.angle_alpha   90.00
_cell.angle_beta   90.00
_cell.angle_gamma   90.00
#
_symmetry.space_group_name_H-M   'P 1'
#
loop_
_entity.id
_entity.type
_entity.pdbx_description
1 polymer ?
#
loop_
_entity_poly.entity_id
_entity_poly.type
_entity_poly.pdbx_seq_one_letter_code
_entity_poly.pdbx_strand_id
1 'polypeptide(L)'
;EGPRNYREYKQTYSQTYRLPLYEEALQQLRQQGRVFACGCSRATLFARHPDGIYTGTCRNRGLSLDDPTCSWRIDTSGAALPPHMQYFVVRKRDGFPAYQLASVVDDVHFAVDLIVRGEDLRESTQAQIYLAGLLGYDSFVSTTFYHHNLLKDFAQGKLSKSSGATSVQYLRKQGKTAEDIYRKITQLAGLERQVSSWEEMEASIPVGLIKN
;
A
#
# COMPACT_ATOMS: atom_id res chain seq x y z
N GLU A 1 -19.79 1.64 5.77
CA GLU A 1 -20.63 1.39 4.57
C GLU A 1 -19.79 1.62 3.31
N GLY A 2 -20.07 0.90 2.22
CA GLY A 2 -19.35 1.05 0.95
C GLY A 2 -20.25 1.63 -0.14
N PRO A 3 -19.67 2.01 -1.31
CA PRO A 3 -20.45 2.56 -2.41
C PRO A 3 -21.50 1.56 -2.91
N ARG A 4 -22.75 1.99 -3.07
CA ARG A 4 -23.84 1.16 -3.59
C ARG A 4 -23.78 1.01 -5.11
N ASN A 5 -23.09 1.92 -5.79
CA ASN A 5 -22.91 1.89 -7.24
C ASN A 5 -21.63 2.64 -7.68
N TYR A 6 -21.27 2.49 -8.95
CA TYR A 6 -20.08 3.11 -9.54
C TYR A 6 -20.07 4.65 -9.46
N ARG A 7 -21.25 5.28 -9.59
CA ARG A 7 -21.38 6.73 -9.53
C ARG A 7 -21.07 7.23 -8.12
N GLU A 8 -21.63 6.59 -7.11
CA GLU A 8 -21.35 6.86 -5.70
C GLU A 8 -19.89 6.58 -5.34
N TYR A 9 -19.30 5.49 -5.85
CA TYR A 9 -17.87 5.22 -5.72
C TYR A 9 -17.05 6.39 -6.25
N LYS A 10 -17.32 6.84 -7.49
CA LYS A 10 -16.61 7.98 -8.08
C LYS A 10 -16.75 9.26 -7.26
N GLN A 11 -17.96 9.55 -6.79
CA GLN A 11 -18.29 10.81 -6.14
C GLN A 11 -17.90 10.89 -4.66
N THR A 12 -17.66 9.75 -4.00
CA THR A 12 -17.50 9.72 -2.53
C THR A 12 -16.29 8.89 -2.08
N TYR A 13 -15.97 7.81 -2.80
CA TYR A 13 -14.96 6.83 -2.36
C TYR A 13 -13.71 6.77 -3.24
N SER A 14 -13.69 7.46 -4.39
CA SER A 14 -12.55 7.42 -5.30
C SER A 14 -11.41 8.34 -4.86
N GLN A 15 -10.18 7.97 -5.21
CA GLN A 15 -9.01 8.82 -4.99
C GLN A 15 -9.12 10.14 -5.77
N THR A 16 -9.88 10.18 -6.87
CA THR A 16 -10.13 11.43 -7.60
C THR A 16 -10.94 12.43 -6.76
N TYR A 17 -11.91 11.95 -5.97
CA TYR A 17 -12.69 12.80 -5.08
C TYR A 17 -11.83 13.37 -3.94
N ARG A 18 -10.89 12.57 -3.42
CA ARG A 18 -10.01 12.95 -2.29
C ARG A 18 -8.72 13.66 -2.71
N LEU A 19 -8.58 14.04 -3.98
CA LEU A 19 -7.43 14.83 -4.47
C LEU A 19 -7.11 16.05 -3.59
N PRO A 20 -8.10 16.84 -3.10
CA PRO A 20 -7.80 17.98 -2.23
C PRO A 20 -7.08 17.59 -0.93
N LEU A 21 -7.44 16.45 -0.31
CA LEU A 21 -6.81 15.99 0.94
C LEU A 21 -5.36 15.57 0.73
N TYR A 22 -5.07 14.93 -0.41
CA TYR A 22 -3.71 14.56 -0.76
C TYR A 22 -2.86 15.80 -1.07
N GLU A 23 -3.44 16.78 -1.77
CA GLU A 23 -2.75 18.03 -2.08
C GLU A 23 -2.43 18.80 -0.80
N GLU A 24 -3.35 18.87 0.17
CA GLU A 24 -3.11 19.47 1.48
C GLU A 24 -1.91 18.82 2.19
N ALA A 25 -1.88 17.48 2.27
CA ALA A 25 -0.77 16.76 2.88
C ALA A 25 0.56 16.98 2.13
N LEU A 26 0.53 17.04 0.79
CA LEU A 26 1.71 17.35 -0.02
C LEU A 26 2.22 18.77 0.25
N GLN A 27 1.32 19.75 0.33
CA GLN A 27 1.67 21.13 0.61
C GLN A 27 2.23 21.30 2.02
N GLN A 28 1.69 20.60 3.02
CA GLN A 28 2.25 20.55 4.36
C GLN A 28 3.69 20.04 4.35
N LEU A 29 3.96 18.91 3.69
CA LEU A 29 5.32 18.38 3.55
C LEU A 29 6.27 19.35 2.84
N ARG A 30 5.78 20.04 1.79
CA ARG A 30 6.53 21.09 1.08
C ARG A 30 6.88 22.25 1.99
N GLN A 31 5.91 22.78 2.74
CA GLN A 31 6.10 23.91 3.66
C GLN A 31 7.08 23.56 4.79
N GLN A 32 7.04 22.32 5.28
CA GLN A 32 7.98 21.82 6.28
C GLN A 32 9.40 21.50 5.72
N GLY A 33 9.63 21.65 4.40
CA GLY A 33 10.90 21.30 3.77
C GLY A 33 11.23 19.81 3.80
N ARG A 34 10.21 18.93 3.91
CA ARG A 34 10.38 17.48 4.03
C ARG A 34 10.45 16.75 2.69
N VAL A 35 10.28 17.44 1.57
CA VAL A 35 10.28 16.85 0.22
C VAL A 35 11.25 17.54 -0.71
N PHE A 36 11.72 16.81 -1.72
CA PHE A 36 12.54 17.33 -2.81
C PHE A 36 12.10 16.75 -4.16
N ALA A 37 12.39 17.47 -5.23
CA ALA A 37 12.06 17.06 -6.59
C ALA A 37 13.06 16.04 -7.16
N CYS A 38 12.56 15.06 -7.90
CA CYS A 38 13.36 13.99 -8.49
C CYS A 38 12.98 13.72 -9.95
N GLY A 39 13.90 14.05 -10.86
CA GLY A 39 13.79 13.74 -12.30
C GLY A 39 14.28 12.33 -12.70
N CYS A 40 14.74 11.49 -11.77
CA CYS A 40 15.31 10.17 -12.11
C CYS A 40 14.26 9.23 -12.72
N SER A 41 14.55 8.71 -13.93
CA SER A 41 13.73 7.68 -14.57
C SER A 41 14.01 6.31 -13.96
N ARG A 42 13.11 5.33 -14.17
CA ARG A 42 13.34 3.94 -13.75
C ARG A 42 14.65 3.39 -14.33
N ALA A 43 14.92 3.63 -15.62
CA ALA A 43 16.18 3.26 -16.26
C ALA A 43 17.40 3.88 -15.55
N THR A 44 17.31 5.15 -15.15
CA THR A 44 18.37 5.84 -14.38
C THR A 44 18.60 5.20 -13.01
N LEU A 45 17.54 4.69 -12.36
CA LEU A 45 17.68 4.01 -11.07
C LEU A 45 18.43 2.68 -11.22
N PHE A 46 18.03 1.85 -12.19
CA PHE A 46 18.69 0.56 -12.45
C PHE A 46 20.13 0.71 -12.93
N ALA A 47 20.45 1.78 -13.65
CA ALA A 47 21.82 2.09 -14.05
C ALA A 47 22.73 2.43 -12.85
N ARG A 48 22.16 2.79 -11.69
CA ARG A 48 22.89 3.21 -10.48
C ARG A 48 22.86 2.20 -9.35
N HIS A 49 21.80 1.39 -9.30
CA HIS A 49 21.62 0.37 -8.27
C HIS A 49 21.00 -0.88 -8.91
N PRO A 50 21.56 -2.09 -8.68
CA PRO A 50 21.07 -3.34 -9.28
C PRO A 50 19.57 -3.58 -9.08
N ASP A 51 19.06 -3.31 -7.88
CA ASP A 51 17.63 -3.48 -7.55
C ASP A 51 16.76 -2.26 -7.89
N GLY A 52 17.31 -1.23 -8.56
CA GLY A 52 16.60 0.00 -8.88
C GLY A 52 16.26 0.87 -7.67
N ILE A 53 16.94 0.68 -6.54
CA ILE A 53 16.76 1.47 -5.31
C ILE A 53 17.29 2.89 -5.56
N TYR A 54 16.54 3.88 -5.08
CA TYR A 54 16.96 5.27 -5.15
C TYR A 54 17.82 5.66 -3.95
N THR A 55 19.04 6.13 -4.22
CA THR A 55 20.05 6.40 -3.20
C THR A 55 20.23 7.89 -2.87
N GLY A 56 19.22 8.72 -3.14
CA GLY A 56 19.25 10.14 -2.75
C GLY A 56 19.91 11.10 -3.75
N THR A 57 20.23 10.69 -4.99
CA THR A 57 21.07 11.50 -5.90
C THR A 57 20.53 12.89 -6.27
N CYS A 58 19.23 13.13 -6.17
CA CYS A 58 18.60 14.43 -6.47
C CYS A 58 18.30 15.27 -5.22
N ARG A 59 18.52 14.74 -4.01
CA ARG A 59 18.22 15.42 -2.76
C ARG A 59 18.83 16.82 -2.71
N ASN A 60 20.11 16.94 -3.07
CA ASN A 60 20.88 18.18 -3.00
C ASN A 60 21.04 18.87 -4.38
N ARG A 61 20.25 18.47 -5.40
CA ARG A 61 20.37 19.03 -6.75
C ARG A 61 19.63 20.35 -6.94
N GLY A 62 18.80 20.77 -5.99
CA GLY A 62 18.03 22.02 -6.09
C GLY A 62 17.01 22.02 -7.23
N LEU A 63 16.49 20.85 -7.63
CA LEU A 63 15.43 20.77 -8.63
C LEU A 63 14.15 21.42 -8.09
N SER A 64 13.42 22.14 -8.95
CA SER A 64 12.17 22.79 -8.55
C SER A 64 11.07 21.77 -8.27
N LEU A 65 10.35 21.95 -7.16
CA LEU A 65 9.13 21.19 -6.86
C LEU A 65 7.99 21.51 -7.83
N ASP A 66 8.05 22.65 -8.52
CA ASP A 66 7.07 23.08 -9.51
C ASP A 66 7.36 22.52 -10.92
N ASP A 67 8.47 21.78 -11.11
CA ASP A 67 8.77 21.10 -12.37
C ASP A 67 7.81 19.91 -12.58
N PRO A 68 6.94 19.94 -13.60
CA PRO A 68 5.95 18.89 -13.83
C PRO A 68 6.58 17.56 -14.30
N THR A 69 7.86 17.56 -14.69
CA THR A 69 8.57 16.34 -15.08
C THR A 69 9.14 15.57 -13.88
N CYS A 70 9.13 16.20 -12.70
CA CYS A 70 9.68 15.65 -11.48
C CYS A 70 8.60 14.97 -10.61
N SER A 71 8.99 13.86 -9.97
CA SER A 71 8.24 13.35 -8.82
C SER A 71 8.69 14.06 -7.54
N TRP A 72 7.87 14.03 -6.51
CA TRP A 72 8.29 14.46 -5.16
C TRP A 72 8.65 13.23 -4.33
N ARG A 73 9.85 13.26 -3.76
CA ARG A 73 10.32 12.26 -2.80
C ARG A 73 10.42 12.89 -1.43
N ILE A 74 10.15 12.09 -0.40
CA ILE A 74 10.34 12.51 0.98
C ILE A 74 11.82 12.42 1.36
N ASP A 75 12.31 13.36 2.17
CA ASP A 75 13.63 13.28 2.76
C ASP A 75 13.57 12.45 4.04
N THR A 76 13.98 11.19 3.94
CA THR A 76 14.05 10.23 5.05
C THR A 76 15.44 10.17 5.67
N SER A 77 16.28 11.17 5.45
CA SER A 77 17.64 11.17 6.00
C SER A 77 17.62 11.11 7.53
N GLY A 78 18.35 10.14 8.08
CA GLY A 78 18.35 9.87 9.52
C GLY A 78 17.16 9.04 10.01
N ALA A 79 16.20 8.68 9.15
CA ALA A 79 15.13 7.76 9.48
C ALA A 79 15.62 6.31 9.44
N ALA A 80 15.25 5.51 10.44
CA ALA A 80 15.49 4.08 10.48
C ALA A 80 14.47 3.34 9.60
N LEU A 81 14.61 3.47 8.28
CA LEU A 81 13.81 2.76 7.29
C LEU A 81 14.66 1.75 6.50
N PRO A 82 14.07 0.63 6.04
CA PRO A 82 14.72 -0.29 5.13
C PRO A 82 15.26 0.41 3.88
N PRO A 83 16.39 -0.01 3.30
CA PRO A 83 17.04 0.70 2.19
C PRO A 83 16.12 1.01 0.99
N HIS A 84 15.25 0.07 0.60
CA HIS A 84 14.32 0.26 -0.52
C HIS A 84 13.12 1.18 -0.18
N MET A 85 12.87 1.44 1.11
CA MET A 85 11.91 2.43 1.59
C MET A 85 12.57 3.77 1.90
N GLN A 86 13.87 3.94 1.71
CA GLN A 86 14.47 5.27 1.82
C GLN A 86 14.04 6.15 0.63
N TYR A 87 13.74 7.42 0.91
CA TYR A 87 13.39 8.45 -0.06
C TYR A 87 12.24 8.07 -1.00
N PHE A 88 11.21 7.41 -0.47
CA PHE A 88 10.08 6.97 -1.27
C PHE A 88 9.33 8.16 -1.90
N VAL A 89 8.62 7.87 -2.98
CA VAL A 89 7.84 8.88 -3.70
C VAL A 89 6.55 9.16 -2.94
N VAL A 90 6.20 10.44 -2.78
CA VAL A 90 4.92 10.91 -2.21
C VAL A 90 4.02 11.56 -3.25
N ARG A 91 4.60 12.15 -4.32
CA ARG A 91 3.89 12.62 -5.52
C ARG A 91 4.53 12.07 -6.77
N LYS A 92 3.75 11.48 -7.65
CA LYS A 92 4.20 10.98 -8.95
C LYS A 92 4.42 12.13 -9.94
N ARG A 93 5.06 11.82 -11.07
CA ARG A 93 5.30 12.79 -12.17
C ARG A 93 4.01 13.27 -12.84
N ASP A 94 2.97 12.45 -12.84
CA ASP A 94 1.64 12.81 -13.37
C ASP A 94 0.85 13.72 -12.40
N GLY A 95 1.48 14.19 -11.32
CA GLY A 95 0.88 15.07 -10.31
C GLY A 95 0.04 14.33 -9.25
N PHE A 96 -0.31 13.06 -9.49
CA PHE A 96 -1.11 12.29 -8.54
C PHE A 96 -0.28 11.85 -7.32
N PRO A 97 -0.93 11.66 -6.16
CA PRO A 97 -0.25 11.10 -4.99
C PRO A 97 0.30 9.70 -5.30
N ALA A 98 1.43 9.38 -4.67
CA ALA A 98 1.93 8.02 -4.66
C ALA A 98 1.25 7.21 -3.53
N TYR A 99 1.34 5.88 -3.65
CA TYR A 99 0.69 4.94 -2.74
C TYR A 99 0.94 5.25 -1.26
N GLN A 100 2.19 5.56 -0.88
CA GLN A 100 2.54 5.78 0.53
C GLN A 100 1.79 6.96 1.14
N LEU A 101 1.59 8.04 0.39
CA LEU A 101 0.80 9.19 0.84
C LEU A 101 -0.71 8.90 0.79
N ALA A 102 -1.19 8.41 -0.36
CA ALA A 102 -2.62 8.19 -0.57
C ALA A 102 -3.21 7.20 0.46
N SER A 103 -2.49 6.11 0.78
CA SER A 103 -2.94 5.13 1.79
C SER A 103 -3.10 5.79 3.16
N VAL A 104 -2.08 6.51 3.63
CA VAL A 104 -2.11 7.16 4.95
C VAL A 104 -3.24 8.19 5.04
N VAL A 105 -3.36 9.06 4.04
CA VAL A 105 -4.40 10.10 4.03
C VAL A 105 -5.80 9.48 3.98
N ASP A 106 -6.00 8.40 3.21
CA ASP A 106 -7.28 7.70 3.14
C ASP A 106 -7.63 7.03 4.48
N ASP A 107 -6.68 6.32 5.07
CA ASP A 107 -6.89 5.61 6.34
C ASP A 107 -7.21 6.61 7.48
N VAL A 108 -6.56 7.78 7.50
CA VAL A 108 -6.90 8.88 8.43
C VAL A 108 -8.28 9.44 8.14
N HIS A 109 -8.61 9.72 6.87
CA HIS A 109 -9.90 10.28 6.48
C HIS A 109 -11.08 9.37 6.87
N PHE A 110 -10.91 8.06 6.76
CA PHE A 110 -11.91 7.08 7.13
C PHE A 110 -11.82 6.62 8.59
N ALA A 111 -10.95 7.21 9.40
CA ALA A 111 -10.72 6.85 10.80
C ALA A 111 -10.45 5.34 10.98
N VAL A 112 -9.61 4.77 10.11
CA VAL A 112 -9.23 3.36 10.18
C VAL A 112 -8.32 3.11 11.38
N ASP A 113 -8.76 2.24 12.29
CA ASP A 113 -8.06 1.88 13.52
C ASP A 113 -7.45 0.47 13.50
N LEU A 114 -7.87 -0.38 12.55
CA LEU A 114 -7.31 -1.70 12.28
C LEU A 114 -7.03 -1.90 10.78
N ILE A 115 -5.76 -2.13 10.44
CA ILE A 115 -5.32 -2.43 9.07
C ILE A 115 -4.85 -3.88 8.99
N VAL A 116 -5.60 -4.69 8.24
CA VAL A 116 -5.25 -6.07 7.91
C VAL A 116 -4.76 -6.15 6.46
N ARG A 117 -3.52 -6.57 6.24
CA ARG A 117 -2.92 -6.66 4.89
C ARG A 117 -1.82 -7.72 4.79
N GLY A 118 -1.32 -7.98 3.59
CA GLY A 118 -0.27 -8.99 3.39
C GLY A 118 1.08 -8.58 3.96
N GLU A 119 1.89 -9.57 4.37
CA GLU A 119 3.26 -9.39 4.88
C GLU A 119 4.19 -8.65 3.91
N ASP A 120 3.93 -8.69 2.61
CA ASP A 120 4.67 -7.90 1.61
C ASP A 120 4.53 -6.37 1.78
N LEU A 121 3.57 -5.91 2.57
CA LEU A 121 3.38 -4.49 2.89
C LEU A 121 3.96 -4.10 4.25
N ARG A 122 4.67 -4.99 4.95
CA ARG A 122 5.28 -4.71 6.25
C ARG A 122 6.24 -3.51 6.19
N GLU A 123 7.12 -3.47 5.19
CA GLU A 123 8.08 -2.37 5.05
C GLU A 123 7.41 -1.07 4.61
N SER A 124 6.32 -1.16 3.82
CA SER A 124 5.49 0.01 3.53
C SER A 124 4.83 0.56 4.78
N THR A 125 4.51 -0.30 5.76
CA THR A 125 3.96 0.14 7.05
C THR A 125 4.93 1.03 7.80
N GLN A 126 6.21 0.66 7.84
CA GLN A 126 7.24 1.48 8.48
C GLN A 126 7.36 2.85 7.80
N ALA A 127 7.36 2.88 6.46
CA ALA A 127 7.39 4.13 5.69
C ALA A 127 6.15 5.01 5.92
N GLN A 128 4.97 4.39 6.03
CA GLN A 128 3.70 5.07 6.25
C GLN A 128 3.57 5.63 7.67
N ILE A 129 4.04 4.90 8.69
CA ILE A 129 4.11 5.39 10.08
C ILE A 129 5.07 6.59 10.16
N TYR A 130 6.24 6.50 9.51
CA TYR A 130 7.17 7.62 9.43
C TYR A 130 6.53 8.86 8.77
N LEU A 131 5.85 8.66 7.64
CA LEU A 131 5.13 9.73 6.95
C LEU A 131 4.03 10.35 7.82
N ALA A 132 3.22 9.52 8.47
CA ALA A 132 2.15 9.96 9.36
C ALA A 132 2.68 10.82 10.51
N GLY A 133 3.82 10.44 11.10
CA GLY A 133 4.48 11.24 12.14
C GLY A 133 4.92 12.62 11.65
N LEU A 134 5.37 12.75 10.40
CA LEU A 134 5.71 14.07 9.82
C LEU A 134 4.48 14.94 9.55
N LEU A 135 3.36 14.30 9.21
CA LEU A 135 2.08 14.97 8.95
C LEU A 135 1.30 15.30 10.24
N GLY A 136 1.71 14.77 11.40
CA GLY A 136 0.97 14.92 12.66
C GLY A 136 -0.31 14.08 12.70
N TYR A 137 -0.34 12.97 11.96
CA TYR A 137 -1.50 12.06 11.90
C TYR A 137 -1.41 10.99 12.99
N ASP A 138 -1.58 11.42 14.24
CA ASP A 138 -1.43 10.57 15.43
C ASP A 138 -2.40 9.38 15.42
N SER A 139 -3.60 9.55 14.85
CA SER A 139 -4.57 8.45 14.69
C SER A 139 -4.00 7.29 13.89
N PHE A 140 -3.33 7.57 12.76
CA PHE A 140 -2.68 6.54 11.94
C PHE A 140 -1.47 5.92 12.65
N VAL A 141 -0.69 6.72 13.37
CA VAL A 141 0.46 6.22 14.16
C VAL A 141 0.00 5.22 15.22
N SER A 142 -1.20 5.43 15.79
CA SER A 142 -1.82 4.54 16.78
C SER A 142 -2.62 3.37 16.19
N THR A 143 -2.77 3.28 14.87
CA THR A 143 -3.51 2.21 14.19
C THR A 143 -2.89 0.84 14.47
N THR A 144 -3.75 -0.16 14.71
CA THR A 144 -3.32 -1.56 14.86
C THR A 144 -3.06 -2.15 13.49
N PHE A 145 -1.88 -2.76 13.28
CA PHE A 145 -1.53 -3.43 12.03
C PHE A 145 -1.44 -4.93 12.23
N TYR A 146 -2.16 -5.68 11.39
CA TYR A 146 -2.00 -7.12 11.28
C TYR A 146 -1.57 -7.50 9.87
N HIS A 147 -0.37 -8.08 9.78
CA HIS A 147 0.19 -8.57 8.52
C HIS A 147 0.02 -10.08 8.42
N HIS A 148 -0.82 -10.52 7.48
CA HIS A 148 -1.05 -11.93 7.25
C HIS A 148 -0.04 -12.51 6.26
N ASN A 149 0.27 -13.79 6.42
CA ASN A 149 1.12 -14.52 5.49
C ASN A 149 0.53 -14.50 4.06
N LEU A 150 1.43 -14.48 3.08
CA LEU A 150 1.05 -14.55 1.68
C LEU A 150 0.64 -15.98 1.32
N LEU A 151 -0.47 -16.12 0.60
CA LEU A 151 -0.87 -17.40 0.03
C LEU A 151 0.18 -17.85 -1.00
N LYS A 152 0.73 -19.04 -0.78
CA LYS A 152 1.70 -19.68 -1.67
C LYS A 152 1.02 -20.82 -2.41
N ASP A 153 1.27 -20.92 -3.70
CA ASP A 153 0.93 -22.11 -4.48
C ASP A 153 1.85 -23.26 -4.06
N PHE A 154 1.28 -24.46 -3.88
CA PHE A 154 2.00 -25.68 -3.51
C PHE A 154 3.06 -26.08 -4.55
N ALA A 155 2.92 -25.65 -5.81
CA ALA A 155 3.83 -26.02 -6.88
C ALA A 155 4.82 -24.91 -7.30
N GLN A 156 4.52 -23.61 -7.07
CA GLN A 156 5.21 -22.52 -7.80
C GLN A 156 5.50 -21.23 -7.01
N GLY A 157 5.40 -21.22 -5.67
CA GLY A 157 5.73 -20.04 -4.86
C GLY A 157 4.55 -19.06 -4.71
N LYS A 158 4.80 -17.75 -4.50
CA LYS A 158 3.74 -16.75 -4.23
C LYS A 158 2.73 -16.73 -5.39
N LEU A 159 1.43 -16.80 -5.09
CA LEU A 159 0.38 -16.64 -6.10
C LEU A 159 0.49 -15.25 -6.75
N SER A 160 0.91 -15.19 -8.02
CA SER A 160 1.01 -13.93 -8.76
C SER A 160 -0.26 -13.68 -9.56
N LYS A 161 -0.73 -12.42 -9.59
CA LYS A 161 -1.88 -12.00 -10.41
C LYS A 161 -1.63 -12.19 -11.92
N SER A 162 -0.38 -12.25 -12.34
CA SER A 162 0.05 -12.42 -13.74
C SER A 162 -0.26 -13.79 -14.33
N SER A 163 -0.50 -14.82 -13.52
CA SER A 163 -0.85 -16.15 -14.06
C SER A 163 -2.31 -16.25 -14.51
N GLY A 164 -3.19 -15.29 -14.18
CA GLY A 164 -4.59 -15.18 -14.63
C GLY A 164 -5.54 -16.29 -14.15
N ALA A 165 -5.04 -17.50 -13.98
CA ALA A 165 -5.71 -18.73 -13.57
C ALA A 165 -6.16 -18.74 -12.10
N THR A 166 -5.79 -17.71 -11.34
CA THR A 166 -6.02 -17.60 -9.89
C THR A 166 -7.02 -16.51 -9.52
N SER A 167 -7.54 -15.74 -10.49
CA SER A 167 -8.56 -14.72 -10.21
C SER A 167 -9.90 -15.35 -9.86
N VAL A 168 -10.61 -14.79 -8.88
CA VAL A 168 -11.97 -15.24 -8.49
C VAL A 168 -12.91 -15.24 -9.70
N GLN A 169 -12.77 -14.25 -10.59
CA GLN A 169 -13.59 -14.14 -11.80
C GLN A 169 -13.30 -15.27 -12.80
N TYR A 170 -12.04 -15.67 -12.97
CA TYR A 170 -11.65 -16.83 -13.78
C TYR A 170 -12.17 -18.14 -13.20
N LEU A 171 -11.99 -18.35 -11.89
CA LEU A 171 -12.49 -19.55 -11.20
C LEU A 171 -14.02 -19.68 -11.35
N ARG A 172 -14.76 -18.58 -11.20
CA ARG A 172 -16.20 -18.55 -11.46
C ARG A 172 -16.56 -18.91 -12.90
N LYS A 173 -15.82 -18.41 -13.90
CA LYS A 173 -16.02 -18.78 -15.32
C LYS A 173 -15.77 -20.27 -15.58
N GLN A 174 -14.95 -20.93 -14.76
CA GLN A 174 -14.73 -22.37 -14.81
C GLN A 174 -15.77 -23.18 -14.01
N GLY A 175 -16.82 -22.53 -13.49
CA GLY A 175 -17.87 -23.20 -12.72
C GLY A 175 -17.53 -23.42 -11.25
N LYS A 176 -16.45 -22.84 -10.72
CA LYS A 176 -16.15 -22.90 -9.27
C LYS A 176 -17.16 -22.09 -8.48
N THR A 177 -17.66 -22.71 -7.41
CA THR A 177 -18.60 -22.12 -6.45
C THR A 177 -17.87 -21.25 -5.43
N ALA A 178 -18.62 -20.51 -4.61
CA ALA A 178 -18.04 -19.79 -3.47
C ALA A 178 -17.38 -20.76 -2.46
N GLU A 179 -18.00 -21.92 -2.23
CA GLU A 179 -17.47 -22.97 -1.37
C GLU A 179 -16.12 -23.50 -1.88
N ASP A 180 -15.99 -23.77 -3.17
CA ASP A 180 -14.72 -24.18 -3.78
C ASP A 180 -13.61 -23.16 -3.52
N ILE A 181 -13.95 -21.87 -3.54
CA ILE A 181 -13.01 -20.78 -3.30
C ILE A 181 -12.59 -20.75 -1.82
N TYR A 182 -13.51 -20.88 -0.86
CA TYR A 182 -13.17 -20.92 0.57
C TYR A 182 -12.32 -22.14 0.94
N ARG A 183 -12.66 -23.32 0.38
CA ARG A 183 -11.85 -24.54 0.55
C ARG A 183 -10.45 -24.35 -0.03
N LYS A 184 -10.32 -23.69 -1.18
CA LYS A 184 -9.02 -23.38 -1.78
C LYS A 184 -8.22 -22.38 -0.94
N ILE A 185 -8.86 -21.34 -0.37
CA ILE A 185 -8.21 -20.35 0.50
C ILE A 185 -7.65 -21.03 1.75
N THR A 186 -8.45 -21.87 2.43
CA THR A 186 -8.01 -22.58 3.64
C THR A 186 -6.85 -23.52 3.37
N GLN A 187 -6.91 -24.26 2.25
CA GLN A 187 -5.81 -25.10 1.81
C GLN A 187 -4.53 -24.29 1.61
N LEU A 188 -4.60 -23.18 0.85
CA LEU A 188 -3.44 -22.31 0.57
C LEU A 188 -2.92 -21.57 1.81
N ALA A 189 -3.80 -21.29 2.77
CA ALA A 189 -3.44 -20.67 4.05
C ALA A 189 -2.83 -21.67 5.03
N GLY A 190 -2.88 -22.98 4.73
CA GLY A 190 -2.39 -24.03 5.61
C GLY A 190 -3.24 -24.22 6.87
N LEU A 191 -4.53 -23.88 6.81
CA LEU A 191 -5.45 -24.07 7.93
C LEU A 191 -5.82 -25.56 8.05
N GLU A 192 -5.80 -26.07 9.29
CA GLU A 192 -6.06 -27.50 9.58
C GLU A 192 -7.48 -27.92 9.16
N ARG A 193 -8.44 -27.01 9.29
CA ARG A 193 -9.83 -27.22 8.90
C ARG A 193 -10.11 -26.54 7.57
N GLN A 194 -10.58 -27.32 6.59
CA GLN A 194 -11.19 -26.75 5.38
C GLN A 194 -12.55 -26.17 5.72
N VAL A 195 -12.80 -24.97 5.21
CA VAL A 195 -14.05 -24.25 5.41
C VAL A 195 -14.74 -24.00 4.08
N SER A 196 -16.05 -23.94 4.11
CA SER A 196 -16.93 -23.76 2.96
C SER A 196 -17.57 -22.37 2.90
N SER A 197 -17.48 -21.60 3.98
CA SER A 197 -18.06 -20.27 4.11
C SER A 197 -17.17 -19.32 4.94
N TRP A 198 -17.51 -18.04 4.98
CA TRP A 198 -16.76 -17.07 5.78
C TRP A 198 -17.06 -17.23 7.28
N GLU A 199 -18.26 -17.66 7.66
CA GLU A 199 -18.66 -17.94 9.04
C GLU A 199 -17.83 -19.10 9.63
N GLU A 200 -17.64 -20.17 8.84
CA GLU A 200 -16.76 -21.28 9.24
C GLU A 200 -15.30 -20.84 9.32
N MET A 201 -14.88 -19.92 8.45
CA MET A 201 -13.53 -19.34 8.45
C MET A 201 -13.29 -18.50 9.70
N GLU A 202 -14.25 -17.65 10.09
CA GLU A 202 -14.21 -16.85 11.32
C GLU A 202 -13.98 -17.73 12.54
N ALA A 203 -14.74 -18.83 12.67
CA ALA A 203 -14.59 -19.79 13.76
C ALA A 203 -13.24 -20.54 13.75
N SER A 204 -12.53 -20.53 12.61
CA SER A 204 -11.26 -21.23 12.40
C SER A 204 -10.04 -20.32 12.53
N ILE A 205 -10.21 -19.00 12.61
CA ILE A 205 -9.12 -18.04 12.83
C ILE A 205 -8.79 -18.03 14.33
N PRO A 206 -7.55 -18.39 14.74
CA PRO A 206 -7.15 -18.32 16.14
C PRO A 206 -7.46 -16.96 16.77
N VAL A 207 -8.29 -16.95 17.81
CA VAL A 207 -8.53 -15.78 18.65
C VAL A 207 -7.19 -15.33 19.23
N GLY A 208 -6.72 -14.13 18.84
CA GLY A 208 -5.44 -13.57 19.26
C GLY A 208 -4.36 -13.45 18.18
N LEU A 209 -4.69 -13.61 16.90
CA LEU A 209 -3.77 -13.30 15.79
C LEU A 209 -3.51 -11.79 15.62
N ILE A 210 -4.46 -10.94 16.02
CA ILE A 210 -4.28 -9.48 16.04
C ILE A 210 -3.61 -9.12 17.37
N LYS A 211 -2.27 -9.20 17.41
CA LYS A 211 -1.46 -8.61 18.47
C LYS A 211 -0.73 -7.40 17.91
N ASN A 212 -0.81 -6.29 18.64
CA ASN A 212 -0.05 -5.06 18.40
C ASN A 212 1.45 -5.31 18.28
#